data_AF-A0A9D1RQE4-F1
#
_entry.id   AF-A0A9D1RQE4-F1
#
_cell.length_a   1.000
_cell.length_b   1.000
_cell.length_c   1.000
_cell.angle_alpha   90.00
_cell.angle_beta   90.00
_cell.angle_gamma   90.00
#
_symmetry.space_group_name_H-M   'P 1'
#
loop_
_entity.id
_entity.type
_entity.pdbx_description
1 polymer ?
#
loop_
_entity_poly.entity_id
_entity_poly.type
_entity_poly.pdbx_seq_one_letter_code
_entity_poly.pdbx_strand_id
1 'polypeptide(L)'
;MLRRITTTACALFMLVGVSRVDEQLDPQWLEAAFYAFFFVELLLLLAGIILTVRGYFGPARHPVNRVFVGLSWAGAIGALVLMLEIALGHGQVLWLNVVASAVMFTGVLGAAVVALSASPWRDLFYSRRSDPVLRGDDAGHGVTRQQSGSGERDL
;
A
#
# COMPACT_ATOMS: atom_id res chain seq x y z
N MET A 1 4.19 -1.84 8.74
CA MET A 1 4.39 -3.30 8.61
C MET A 1 3.24 -3.94 7.84
N LEU A 2 1.98 -3.73 8.22
CA LEU A 2 0.80 -4.34 7.58
C LEU A 2 0.76 -4.20 6.04
N ARG A 3 1.03 -3.00 5.49
CA ARG A 3 1.10 -2.78 4.04
C ARG A 3 2.05 -3.74 3.33
N ARG A 4 3.22 -3.97 3.91
CA ARG A 4 4.24 -4.87 3.36
C ARG A 4 3.77 -6.30 3.42
N ILE A 5 3.23 -6.70 4.57
CA ILE A 5 2.75 -8.06 4.78
C ILE A 5 1.67 -8.40 3.75
N THR A 6 0.67 -7.52 3.57
CA THR A 6 -0.41 -7.76 2.61
C THR A 6 0.08 -7.80 1.16
N THR A 7 0.99 -6.91 0.77
CA THR A 7 1.50 -6.86 -0.60
C THR A 7 2.51 -7.95 -0.91
N THR A 8 3.34 -8.31 0.06
CA THR A 8 4.28 -9.43 -0.07
C THR A 8 3.52 -10.75 -0.07
N ALA A 9 2.50 -10.92 0.76
CA ALA A 9 1.61 -12.07 0.70
C ALA A 9 0.95 -12.17 -0.69
N CYS A 10 0.43 -11.06 -1.21
CA CYS A 10 -0.15 -11.00 -2.56
C CYS A 10 0.87 -11.41 -3.64
N ALA A 11 2.09 -10.88 -3.61
CA ALA A 11 3.15 -11.28 -4.55
C ALA A 11 3.56 -12.77 -4.41
N LEU A 12 3.59 -13.30 -3.18
CA LEU A 12 3.88 -14.72 -2.94
C LEU A 12 2.76 -15.63 -3.47
N PHE A 13 1.51 -15.28 -3.20
CA PHE A 13 0.36 -15.97 -3.80
C PHE A 13 0.49 -15.94 -5.33
N MET A 14 0.78 -14.78 -5.92
CA MET A 14 0.97 -14.67 -7.35
C MET A 14 2.04 -15.62 -7.91
N LEU A 15 3.18 -15.73 -7.22
CA LEU A 15 4.25 -16.68 -7.58
C LEU A 15 3.81 -18.14 -7.47
N VAL A 16 3.01 -18.48 -6.46
CA VAL A 16 2.41 -19.82 -6.33
C VAL A 16 1.51 -20.11 -7.54
N GLY A 17 0.70 -19.14 -7.97
CA GLY A 17 -0.11 -19.28 -9.19
C GLY A 17 0.71 -19.56 -10.46
N VAL A 18 1.94 -19.03 -10.55
CA VAL A 18 2.84 -19.27 -11.70
C VAL A 18 3.56 -20.63 -11.61
N SER A 19 3.73 -21.18 -10.41
CA SER A 19 4.53 -22.40 -10.17
C SER A 19 3.92 -23.74 -10.62
N ARG A 20 2.76 -23.71 -11.30
CA ARG A 20 2.06 -24.89 -11.82
C ARG A 20 1.72 -25.98 -10.79
N VAL A 21 1.37 -25.56 -9.57
CA VAL A 21 0.93 -26.49 -8.51
C VAL A 21 -0.41 -27.19 -8.86
N ASP A 22 -1.14 -26.65 -9.82
CA ASP A 22 -2.38 -27.19 -10.37
C ASP A 22 -2.21 -28.58 -10.98
N GLU A 23 -1.02 -28.92 -11.51
CA GLU A 23 -0.73 -30.26 -12.05
C GLU A 23 -0.75 -31.38 -10.99
N GLN A 24 -0.73 -31.03 -9.69
CA GLN A 24 -0.70 -31.99 -8.57
C GLN A 24 -2.03 -32.09 -7.82
N LEU A 25 -3.03 -31.30 -8.19
CA LEU A 25 -4.31 -31.21 -7.50
C LEU A 25 -5.41 -31.98 -8.23
N ASP A 26 -6.28 -32.64 -7.47
CA ASP A 26 -7.43 -33.33 -8.05
C ASP A 26 -8.34 -32.33 -8.81
N PRO A 27 -8.83 -32.69 -10.01
CA PRO A 27 -9.64 -31.80 -10.84
C PRO A 27 -10.88 -31.23 -10.13
N GLN A 28 -11.47 -31.98 -9.19
CA GLN A 28 -12.65 -31.54 -8.44
C GLN A 28 -12.37 -30.35 -7.52
N TRP A 29 -11.13 -30.21 -7.03
CA TRP A 29 -10.74 -29.14 -6.10
C TRP A 29 -10.05 -27.99 -6.82
N LEU A 30 -9.59 -28.22 -8.05
CA LEU A 30 -8.84 -27.25 -8.86
C LEU A 30 -9.61 -25.95 -9.05
N GLU A 31 -10.88 -26.05 -9.44
CA GLU A 31 -11.73 -24.90 -9.73
C GLU A 31 -12.02 -24.07 -8.47
N ALA A 32 -12.37 -24.75 -7.37
CA ALA A 32 -12.61 -24.09 -6.09
C ALA A 32 -11.34 -23.42 -5.53
N ALA A 33 -10.19 -24.10 -5.63
CA ALA A 33 -8.90 -23.56 -5.22
C ALA A 33 -8.49 -22.34 -6.05
N PHE A 34 -8.75 -22.38 -7.37
CA PHE A 34 -8.49 -21.27 -8.28
C PHE A 34 -9.31 -20.03 -7.90
N TYR A 35 -10.63 -20.16 -7.71
CA TYR A 35 -11.46 -19.02 -7.31
C TYR A 35 -11.11 -18.50 -5.91
N ALA A 36 -10.84 -19.40 -4.96
CA ALA A 36 -10.41 -19.01 -3.62
C ALA A 36 -9.10 -18.21 -3.66
N PHE A 37 -8.15 -18.64 -4.48
CA PHE A 37 -6.88 -17.95 -4.70
C PHE A 37 -7.10 -16.51 -5.19
N PHE A 38 -7.83 -16.34 -6.30
CA PHE A 38 -8.11 -15.02 -6.88
C PHE A 38 -8.86 -14.11 -5.91
N PHE A 39 -9.83 -14.69 -5.17
CA PHE A 39 -10.62 -13.94 -4.22
C PHE A 39 -9.78 -13.43 -3.04
N VAL A 40 -8.92 -14.28 -2.48
CA VAL A 40 -7.99 -13.89 -1.40
C VAL A 40 -7.02 -12.82 -1.90
N GLU A 41 -6.45 -13.00 -3.09
CA GLU A 41 -5.54 -12.03 -3.70
C GLU A 41 -6.21 -10.65 -3.87
N LEU A 42 -7.44 -10.63 -4.39
CA LEU A 42 -8.22 -9.42 -4.58
C LEU A 42 -8.52 -8.72 -3.25
N LEU A 43 -8.92 -9.46 -2.22
CA LEU A 43 -9.17 -8.90 -0.89
C LEU A 43 -7.91 -8.28 -0.28
N LEU A 44 -6.75 -8.90 -0.45
CA LEU A 44 -5.47 -8.36 0.04
C LEU A 44 -5.10 -7.06 -0.68
N LEU A 45 -5.27 -7.00 -2.01
CA LEU A 45 -5.06 -5.78 -2.79
C LEU A 45 -6.00 -4.65 -2.35
N LEU A 46 -7.30 -4.94 -2.24
CA LEU A 46 -8.31 -3.98 -1.82
C LEU A 46 -8.04 -3.48 -0.40
N ALA A 47 -7.67 -4.35 0.53
CA ALA A 47 -7.27 -3.96 1.88
C ALA A 47 -6.07 -2.99 1.84
N GLY A 48 -5.04 -3.29 1.04
CA GLY A 48 -3.89 -2.41 0.82
C GLY A 48 -4.28 -1.03 0.30
N ILE A 49 -5.18 -0.98 -0.68
CA ILE A 49 -5.70 0.26 -1.27
C ILE A 49 -6.47 1.06 -0.22
N ILE A 50 -7.46 0.46 0.43
CA ILE A 50 -8.36 1.14 1.40
C ILE A 50 -7.54 1.72 2.55
N LEU A 51 -6.63 0.95 3.13
CA LEU A 51 -5.78 1.41 4.22
C LEU A 51 -4.87 2.57 3.79
N THR A 52 -4.37 2.54 2.56
CA THR A 52 -3.52 3.61 2.03
C THR A 52 -4.30 4.88 1.76
N VAL A 53 -5.49 4.78 1.17
CA VAL A 53 -6.38 5.93 0.90
C VAL A 53 -6.88 6.56 2.20
N ARG A 54 -7.17 5.75 3.23
CA ARG A 54 -7.55 6.23 4.57
C ARG A 54 -6.40 6.84 5.37
N GLY A 55 -5.18 6.85 4.83
CA GLY A 55 -4.04 7.52 5.46
C GLY A 55 -3.35 6.73 6.59
N TYR A 56 -3.63 5.42 6.74
CA TYR A 56 -2.99 4.59 7.77
C TYR A 56 -1.46 4.48 7.61
N PHE A 57 -0.93 4.77 6.41
CA PHE A 57 0.50 4.69 6.10
C PHE A 57 1.11 6.05 5.74
N GLY A 58 0.56 7.13 6.30
CA GLY A 58 0.94 8.52 6.02
C GLY A 58 0.00 9.20 5.01
N PRO A 59 0.26 10.46 4.63
CA PRO A 59 -0.69 11.22 3.83
C PRO A 59 -1.02 10.56 2.49
N ALA A 60 -2.31 10.44 2.20
CA ALA A 60 -2.81 9.79 0.99
C ALA A 60 -2.30 10.46 -0.31
N ARG A 61 -1.99 11.75 -0.27
CA ARG A 61 -1.48 12.52 -1.42
C ARG A 61 0.02 12.33 -1.68
N HIS A 62 0.74 11.58 -0.84
CA HIS A 62 2.16 11.32 -1.04
C HIS A 62 2.39 10.57 -2.36
N PRO A 63 3.40 10.94 -3.18
CA PRO A 63 3.59 10.37 -4.52
C PRO A 63 3.74 8.85 -4.49
N VAL A 64 4.51 8.31 -3.52
CA VAL A 64 4.67 6.85 -3.34
C VAL A 64 3.34 6.15 -3.06
N ASN A 65 2.46 6.78 -2.27
CA ASN A 65 1.15 6.20 -1.95
C ASN A 65 0.20 6.25 -3.16
N ARG A 66 0.31 7.29 -4.01
CA ARG A 66 -0.44 7.36 -5.28
C ARG A 66 -0.01 6.30 -6.28
N VAL A 67 1.30 6.12 -6.45
CA VAL A 67 1.86 5.08 -7.33
C VAL A 67 1.47 3.69 -6.81
N PHE A 68 1.58 3.47 -5.50
CA PHE A 68 1.11 2.23 -4.87
C PHE A 68 -0.36 1.95 -5.17
N VAL A 69 -1.25 2.92 -4.90
CA VAL A 69 -2.69 2.75 -5.14
C VAL A 69 -2.99 2.52 -6.63
N GLY A 70 -2.32 3.22 -7.54
CA GLY A 70 -2.47 3.03 -8.98
C GLY A 70 -2.07 1.63 -9.43
N LEU A 71 -0.91 1.14 -8.99
CA LEU A 71 -0.44 -0.21 -9.29
C LEU A 71 -1.33 -1.29 -8.67
N SER A 72 -1.78 -1.11 -7.43
CA SER A 72 -2.71 -2.04 -6.79
C SER A 72 -4.06 -2.08 -7.52
N TRP A 73 -4.57 -0.96 -8.02
CA TRP A 73 -5.77 -0.95 -8.86
C TRP A 73 -5.57 -1.64 -10.19
N ALA A 74 -4.44 -1.40 -10.87
CA ALA A 74 -4.11 -2.14 -12.08
C ALA A 74 -4.08 -3.65 -11.81
N GLY A 75 -3.43 -4.07 -10.72
CA GLY A 75 -3.40 -5.45 -10.25
C GLY A 75 -4.79 -6.04 -10.03
N ALA A 76 -5.63 -5.32 -9.27
CA ALA A 76 -6.99 -5.74 -8.95
C ALA A 76 -7.91 -5.84 -10.18
N ILE A 77 -7.78 -4.90 -11.13
CA ILE A 77 -8.54 -4.92 -12.39
C ILE A 77 -8.09 -6.11 -13.24
N GLY A 78 -6.77 -6.33 -13.38
CA GLY A 78 -6.25 -7.48 -14.10
C GLY A 78 -6.75 -8.80 -13.52
N ALA A 79 -6.69 -8.95 -12.19
CA ALA A 79 -7.20 -10.12 -11.48
C ALA A 79 -8.70 -10.34 -11.70
N LEU A 80 -9.50 -9.27 -11.59
CA LEU A 80 -10.94 -9.34 -11.75
C LEU A 80 -11.35 -9.67 -13.18
N VAL A 81 -10.69 -9.08 -14.19
CA VAL A 81 -10.93 -9.39 -15.60
C VAL A 81 -10.58 -10.85 -15.89
N LEU A 82 -9.44 -11.34 -15.40
CA LEU A 82 -9.02 -12.72 -15.62
C LEU A 82 -9.98 -13.72 -14.94
N MET A 83 -10.39 -13.43 -13.70
CA MET A 83 -11.36 -14.25 -12.97
C MET A 83 -12.71 -14.32 -13.70
N LEU A 84 -13.21 -13.20 -14.21
CA LEU A 84 -14.47 -13.14 -14.96
C LEU A 84 -14.36 -13.83 -16.33
N GLU A 85 -13.23 -13.70 -17.02
CA GLU A 85 -13.00 -14.37 -18.29
C GLU A 85 -13.02 -15.90 -18.13
N ILE A 86 -12.40 -16.41 -17.07
CA ILE A 86 -12.39 -17.84 -16.79
C ILE A 86 -13.77 -18.32 -16.35
N ALA A 87 -14.47 -17.54 -15.50
CA ALA A 87 -15.79 -17.91 -14.97
C ALA A 87 -16.91 -17.86 -16.02
N LEU A 88 -16.88 -16.90 -16.94
CA LEU A 88 -17.97 -16.66 -17.90
C LEU A 88 -17.59 -17.05 -19.33
N GLY A 89 -16.35 -16.75 -19.72
CA GLY A 89 -15.80 -16.96 -21.07
C GLY A 89 -15.11 -18.31 -21.25
N HIS A 90 -14.99 -19.12 -20.18
CA HIS A 90 -14.34 -20.43 -20.20
C HIS A 90 -12.89 -20.40 -20.73
N GLY A 91 -12.15 -19.30 -20.57
CA GLY A 91 -10.76 -19.24 -21.01
C GLY A 91 -10.55 -19.03 -22.51
N GLN A 92 -11.62 -18.80 -23.29
CA GLN A 92 -11.55 -18.84 -24.75
C GLN A 92 -10.88 -17.59 -25.38
N VAL A 93 -10.81 -16.48 -24.66
CA VAL A 93 -10.33 -15.21 -25.22
C VAL A 93 -8.85 -15.01 -24.87
N LEU A 94 -8.00 -15.72 -25.61
CA LEU A 94 -6.55 -15.80 -25.32
C LEU A 94 -5.87 -14.43 -25.18
N TRP A 95 -6.18 -13.46 -26.06
CA TRP A 95 -5.57 -12.13 -25.98
C TRP A 95 -5.96 -11.37 -24.71
N LEU A 96 -7.20 -11.55 -24.24
CA LEU A 96 -7.69 -10.92 -23.01
C LEU A 96 -6.98 -11.52 -21.81
N ASN A 97 -6.76 -12.84 -21.81
CA ASN A 97 -6.01 -13.53 -20.76
C ASN A 97 -4.56 -13.07 -20.69
N VAL A 98 -3.90 -12.90 -21.83
CA VAL A 98 -2.53 -12.37 -21.88
C VAL A 98 -2.47 -10.96 -21.30
N VAL A 99 -3.36 -10.07 -21.74
CA VAL A 99 -3.38 -8.68 -21.26
C VAL A 99 -3.72 -8.60 -19.78
N ALA A 100 -4.76 -9.31 -19.33
CA ALA A 100 -5.19 -9.30 -17.94
C ALA A 100 -4.14 -9.91 -17.02
N SER A 101 -3.48 -11.01 -17.42
CA SER A 101 -2.35 -11.59 -16.69
C SER A 101 -1.19 -10.61 -16.55
N ALA A 102 -0.80 -9.94 -17.65
CA ALA A 102 0.31 -9.00 -17.66
C ALA A 102 0.01 -7.77 -16.78
N VAL A 103 -1.22 -7.25 -16.85
CA VAL A 103 -1.68 -6.13 -16.03
C VAL A 103 -1.73 -6.52 -14.55
N MET A 104 -2.26 -7.71 -14.24
CA MET A 104 -2.28 -8.26 -12.88
C MET A 104 -0.86 -8.40 -12.33
N PHE A 105 0.02 -9.06 -13.06
CA PHE A 105 1.43 -9.28 -12.70
C PHE A 105 2.14 -7.97 -12.40
N THR A 106 2.07 -7.03 -13.34
CA THR A 106 2.76 -5.74 -13.24
C THR A 106 2.20 -4.92 -12.07
N GLY A 107 0.89 -4.93 -11.88
CA GLY A 107 0.23 -4.23 -10.78
C GLY A 107 0.61 -4.78 -9.41
N VAL A 108 0.54 -6.10 -9.23
CA VAL A 108 0.84 -6.79 -7.96
C VAL A 108 2.32 -6.65 -7.60
N LEU A 109 3.23 -7.00 -8.51
CA LEU A 109 4.67 -6.90 -8.25
C LEU A 109 5.12 -5.45 -8.11
N GLY A 110 4.63 -4.56 -8.97
CA GLY A 110 4.92 -3.13 -8.86
C GLY A 110 4.47 -2.57 -7.51
N ALA A 111 3.25 -2.88 -7.07
CA ALA A 111 2.75 -2.48 -5.77
C ALA A 111 3.57 -3.06 -4.61
N ALA A 112 4.00 -4.33 -4.71
CA ALA A 112 4.85 -4.97 -3.72
C ALA A 112 6.23 -4.30 -3.61
N VAL A 113 6.89 -4.01 -4.74
CA VAL A 113 8.16 -3.29 -4.78
C VAL A 113 8.01 -1.91 -4.15
N VAL A 114 6.95 -1.17 -4.47
CA VAL A 114 6.68 0.15 -3.88
C VAL A 114 6.39 0.05 -2.37
N ALA A 115 5.68 -0.99 -1.93
CA ALA A 115 5.40 -1.21 -0.51
C ALA A 115 6.66 -1.55 0.30
N LEU A 116 7.56 -2.36 -0.25
CA LEU A 116 8.83 -2.73 0.37
C LEU A 116 9.80 -1.56 0.40
N SER A 117 9.95 -0.86 -0.72
CA SER A 117 10.84 0.30 -0.87
C SER A 117 10.38 1.55 -0.11
N ALA A 118 9.19 1.57 0.49
CA ALA A 118 8.65 2.78 1.13
C ALA A 118 9.28 3.20 2.47
N SER A 119 9.97 2.32 3.21
CA SER A 119 10.65 2.74 4.46
C SER A 119 11.65 3.88 4.28
N PRO A 120 12.60 3.81 3.30
CA PRO A 120 13.59 4.88 3.15
C PRO A 120 12.98 6.25 2.83
N TRP A 121 11.82 6.30 2.14
CA TRP A 121 11.20 7.57 1.77
C TRP A 121 10.52 8.29 2.93
N ARG A 122 10.05 7.56 3.94
CA ARG A 122 9.47 8.16 5.15
C ARG A 122 10.51 9.03 5.84
N ASP A 123 11.74 8.52 5.97
CA ASP A 123 12.79 9.23 6.67
C ASP A 123 13.39 10.36 5.81
N LEU A 124 13.56 10.14 4.50
CA LEU A 124 14.13 11.16 3.59
C LEU A 124 13.24 12.40 3.38
N PHE A 125 11.91 12.24 3.34
CA PHE A 125 10.99 13.36 3.09
C PHE A 125 10.30 13.93 4.33
N TYR A 126 10.23 13.19 5.45
CA TYR A 126 9.68 13.72 6.71
C TYR A 126 10.74 14.21 7.69
N SER A 127 12.01 13.79 7.58
CA SER A 127 13.06 14.35 8.45
C SER A 127 13.32 15.85 8.23
N ARG A 128 12.78 16.46 7.15
CA ARG A 128 12.91 17.90 6.88
C ARG A 128 11.66 18.74 7.17
N ARG A 129 10.57 18.14 7.67
CA ARG A 129 9.32 18.89 7.90
C ARG A 129 8.95 19.06 9.38
N SER A 130 9.86 18.67 10.27
CA SER A 130 9.71 18.79 11.71
C SER A 130 10.75 19.74 12.30
N ASP A 131 10.94 20.92 11.69
CA ASP A 131 11.40 22.10 12.43
C ASP A 131 10.20 23.03 12.60
N PRO A 132 9.50 23.03 13.75
CA PRO A 132 8.71 24.17 14.17
C PRO A 132 9.67 25.21 14.77
N VAL A 133 10.61 25.69 13.96
CA VAL A 133 11.41 26.87 14.28
C VAL A 133 10.86 27.97 13.38
N LEU A 134 10.12 28.90 13.99
CA LEU A 134 9.68 30.21 13.46
C LEU A 134 8.36 30.25 12.66
N ARG A 135 7.26 30.18 13.40
CA ARG A 135 6.02 30.94 13.16
C ARG A 135 5.28 30.94 14.50
N GLY A 136 5.55 31.83 15.45
CA GLY A 136 5.39 33.27 15.29
C GLY A 136 3.90 33.59 15.49
N ASP A 137 3.48 33.60 16.76
CA ASP A 137 2.30 34.24 17.37
C ASP A 137 1.63 33.34 18.40
N ASP A 138 2.24 33.26 19.59
CA ASP A 138 1.50 33.11 20.85
C ASP A 138 2.14 34.07 21.86
N ALA A 139 1.79 35.35 21.69
CA ALA A 139 1.76 36.30 22.76
C ALA A 139 0.65 35.88 23.73
N GLY A 140 0.99 35.11 24.76
CA GLY A 140 -0.02 34.71 25.74
C GLY A 140 0.46 33.66 26.72
N HIS A 141 0.82 34.13 27.92
CA HIS A 141 0.87 33.36 29.16
C HIS A 141 2.11 32.50 29.39
N GLY A 142 3.15 33.15 29.93
CA GLY A 142 4.28 32.49 30.56
C GLY A 142 4.79 33.32 31.74
N VAL A 143 4.03 33.31 32.83
CA VAL A 143 4.47 33.42 34.24
C VAL A 143 5.65 34.36 34.52
N THR A 144 5.32 35.49 35.15
CA THR A 144 6.20 36.47 35.79
C THR A 144 7.27 35.81 36.66
N ARG A 145 8.47 35.57 36.12
CA ARG A 145 9.66 35.24 36.90
C ARG A 145 10.26 36.54 37.42
N GLN A 146 9.71 37.04 38.54
CA GLN A 146 10.27 38.17 39.26
C GLN A 146 11.57 37.73 39.96
N GLN A 147 12.66 37.66 39.21
CA GLN A 147 14.01 37.80 39.76
C GLN A 147 14.24 39.30 39.93
N SER A 148 14.03 39.82 41.14
CA SER A 148 14.65 41.08 41.56
C SER A 148 15.63 40.75 42.66
N GLY A 149 16.89 40.57 42.27
CA GLY A 149 18.01 40.58 43.18
C GLY A 149 18.69 41.94 43.11
N SER A 150 18.93 42.52 44.28
CA SER A 150 20.10 43.34 44.61
C SER A 150 20.16 44.78 44.09
N GLY A 151 20.24 45.73 45.03
CA GLY A 151 21.03 46.97 44.85
C GLY A 151 20.31 48.29 45.04
N GLU A 152 20.20 48.73 46.30
CA GLU A 152 20.87 49.96 46.79
C GLU A 152 20.69 51.28 45.98
N ARG A 153 19.97 52.26 46.55
CA ARG A 153 20.47 53.63 46.87
C ARG A 153 19.35 54.64 47.22
N ASP A 154 19.65 55.40 48.27
CA ASP A 154 19.40 56.84 48.47
C ASP A 154 17.96 57.39 48.40
N LEU A 155 17.38 57.70 49.59
CA LEU A 155 17.11 59.05 50.11
C LEU A 155 16.26 59.00 51.38
#